data_AF-A0A1W1EBU3-F1
#
_entry.id   AF-A0A1W1EBU3-F1
#
_cell.length_a   1.000
_cell.length_b   1.000
_cell.length_c   1.000
_cell.angle_alpha   90.00
_cell.angle_beta   90.00
_cell.angle_gamma   90.00
#
_symmetry.space_group_name_H-M   'P 1'
#
loop_
_entity.id
_entity.type
_entity.pdbx_description
1 polymer ?
#
loop_
_entity_poly.entity_id
_entity_poly.type
_entity_poly.pdbx_seq_one_letter_code
_entity_poly.pdbx_strand_id
1 'polypeptide(L)'
;MKREKIQNICSLTIEEQEELFQAFLSTCKWNEIFYLWRPNLKDINDDFLVELAVASNSEIIITDNIKDIISSELKFNFKVLTPEIFLKRKLT
;
A
#
# COMPACT_ATOMS: atom_id res chain seq x y z
N MET A 1 -16.89 7.78 1.33
CA MET A 1 -15.39 7.74 1.31
C MET A 1 -14.85 9.05 1.89
N LYS A 2 -13.81 9.04 2.74
CA LYS A 2 -13.41 10.19 3.61
C LYS A 2 -12.80 11.43 2.92
N ARG A 3 -12.63 11.45 1.59
CA ARG A 3 -11.93 12.52 0.86
C ARG A 3 -12.77 13.09 -0.29
N GLU A 4 -13.72 13.96 0.02
CA GLU A 4 -14.63 14.57 -0.97
C GLU A 4 -13.89 15.34 -2.08
N LYS A 5 -12.83 16.07 -1.72
CA LYS A 5 -12.01 16.81 -2.71
C LYS A 5 -11.44 15.92 -3.81
N ILE A 6 -11.03 14.69 -3.46
CA ILE A 6 -10.48 13.71 -4.42
C ILE A 6 -11.59 13.11 -5.28
N GLN A 7 -12.76 12.85 -4.69
CA GLN A 7 -13.93 12.37 -5.44
C GLN A 7 -14.37 13.38 -6.49
N ASN A 8 -14.38 14.66 -6.16
CA ASN A 8 -14.81 15.72 -7.08
C ASN A 8 -13.90 15.91 -8.30
N ILE A 9 -12.65 15.45 -8.24
CA ILE A 9 -11.72 15.49 -9.38
C ILE A 9 -11.66 14.14 -10.13
N CYS A 10 -12.31 13.10 -9.61
CA CYS A 10 -12.40 11.81 -10.26
C CYS A 10 -13.50 11.87 -11.32
N SER A 11 -13.20 11.41 -12.54
CA SER A 11 -14.18 11.40 -13.64
C SER A 11 -15.21 10.27 -13.52
N LEU A 12 -15.00 9.32 -12.59
CA LEU A 12 -15.85 8.14 -12.39
C LEU A 12 -16.97 8.42 -11.40
N THR A 13 -18.16 7.85 -11.63
CA THR A 13 -19.24 7.83 -10.63
C THR A 13 -18.85 7.02 -9.40
N ILE A 14 -19.65 7.10 -8.33
CA ILE A 14 -19.38 6.32 -7.11
C ILE A 14 -19.49 4.82 -7.41
N GLU A 15 -20.44 4.43 -8.25
CA GLU A 15 -20.65 3.04 -8.67
C GLU A 15 -19.46 2.52 -9.49
N GLU A 16 -18.95 3.31 -10.43
CA GLU A 16 -17.77 2.96 -11.24
C GLU A 16 -16.49 2.88 -10.39
N GLN A 17 -16.35 3.74 -9.37
CA GLN A 17 -15.24 3.66 -8.41
C GLN A 17 -15.29 2.35 -7.61
N GLU A 18 -16.47 1.94 -7.16
CA GLU A 18 -16.66 0.68 -6.45
C GLU A 18 -16.38 -0.52 -7.37
N GLU A 19 -16.88 -0.51 -8.61
CA GLU A 19 -16.61 -1.55 -9.59
C GLU A 19 -15.10 -1.71 -9.86
N LEU A 20 -14.39 -0.59 -10.06
CA LEU A 20 -12.94 -0.59 -10.23
C LEU A 20 -12.22 -1.17 -9.00
N PHE A 21 -12.66 -0.80 -7.80
CA PHE A 21 -12.08 -1.30 -6.56
C PHE A 21 -12.29 -2.81 -6.41
N GLN A 22 -13.49 -3.32 -6.68
CA GLN A 22 -13.79 -4.75 -6.66
C GLN A 22 -12.99 -5.52 -7.72
N ALA A 23 -12.88 -4.98 -8.94
CA ALA A 23 -12.06 -5.57 -9.99
C ALA A 23 -10.59 -5.65 -9.57
N PHE A 24 -10.04 -4.59 -8.96
CA PHE A 24 -8.68 -4.61 -8.41
C PHE A 24 -8.52 -5.68 -7.32
N LEU A 25 -9.42 -5.71 -6.33
CA LEU A 25 -9.40 -6.72 -5.26
C LEU A 25 -9.46 -8.16 -5.79
N SER A 26 -10.21 -8.40 -6.87
CA SER A 26 -10.31 -9.73 -7.50
C SER A 26 -8.97 -10.26 -8.04
N THR A 27 -7.99 -9.37 -8.27
CA THR A 27 -6.63 -9.73 -8.71
C THR A 27 -5.64 -9.90 -7.55
N CYS A 28 -6.03 -9.50 -6.34
CA CYS A 28 -5.18 -9.53 -5.16
C CYS A 28 -5.17 -10.90 -4.48
N LYS A 29 -4.13 -11.16 -3.69
CA LYS A 29 -4.06 -12.31 -2.79
C LYS A 29 -4.32 -11.88 -1.36
N TRP A 30 -5.30 -12.51 -0.73
CA TRP A 30 -5.55 -12.30 0.70
C TRP A 30 -4.42 -12.94 1.52
N ASN A 31 -3.87 -12.19 2.47
CA ASN A 31 -2.85 -12.67 3.40
C ASN A 31 -3.28 -12.29 4.81
N GLU A 32 -3.20 -13.26 5.73
CA GLU A 32 -3.48 -13.02 7.15
C GLU A 32 -2.24 -12.40 7.82
N ILE A 33 -2.49 -11.49 8.76
CA ILE A 33 -1.47 -10.89 9.62
C ILE A 33 -1.91 -11.04 11.08
N PHE A 34 -0.95 -11.16 11.99
CA PHE A 34 -1.17 -11.50 13.39
C PHE A 34 -0.75 -10.39 14.37
N TYR A 35 -0.30 -9.24 13.86
CA TYR A 35 0.16 -8.06 14.62
C TYR A 35 1.26 -8.39 15.64
N LEU A 36 2.13 -9.35 15.29
CA LEU A 36 3.19 -9.83 16.17
C LEU A 36 4.45 -8.96 16.09
N TRP A 37 4.68 -8.28 14.97
CA TRP A 37 5.88 -7.48 14.75
C TRP A 37 5.65 -6.02 15.13
N ARG A 38 6.62 -5.42 15.82
CA ARG A 38 6.63 -3.98 16.15
C ARG A 38 7.81 -3.29 15.46
N PRO A 39 7.67 -2.97 14.16
CA PRO A 39 8.71 -2.24 13.44
C PRO A 39 8.92 -0.81 13.96
N ASN A 40 8.00 -0.32 14.81
CA ASN A 40 8.03 0.99 15.45
C ASN A 40 8.11 2.09 14.38
N LEU A 41 7.21 2.05 13.40
CA LEU A 41 7.12 3.13 12.42
C LEU A 41 6.71 4.44 13.10
N LYS A 42 7.00 5.54 12.42
CA LYS A 42 6.62 6.87 12.88
C LYS A 42 5.11 7.04 13.05
N ASP A 43 4.32 6.46 12.14
CA ASP A 43 2.87 6.30 12.33
C ASP A 43 2.58 4.84 12.70
N ILE A 44 2.13 4.62 13.93
CA ILE A 44 1.81 3.28 14.43
C ILE A 44 0.67 2.62 13.65
N ASN A 45 -0.18 3.42 12.99
CA ASN A 45 -1.26 2.90 12.17
C ASN A 45 -0.77 2.28 10.86
N ASP A 46 0.50 2.46 10.48
CA ASP A 46 1.11 1.89 9.28
C ASP A 46 1.91 0.60 9.56
N ASP A 47 2.11 0.21 10.83
CA ASP A 47 2.91 -0.97 11.21
C ASP A 47 2.41 -2.25 10.51
N PHE A 48 1.10 -2.37 10.29
CA PHE A 48 0.50 -3.53 9.62
C PHE A 48 0.95 -3.69 8.16
N LEU A 49 1.36 -2.62 7.48
CA LEU A 49 1.84 -2.67 6.10
C LEU A 49 3.15 -3.44 6.00
N VAL A 50 4.04 -3.24 6.98
CA VAL A 50 5.31 -3.95 7.08
C VAL A 50 5.07 -5.43 7.37
N GLU A 51 4.18 -5.72 8.33
CA GLU A 51 3.84 -7.11 8.63
C GLU A 51 3.20 -7.82 7.44
N LEU A 52 2.28 -7.17 6.74
CA LEU A 52 1.66 -7.70 5.53
C LEU A 52 2.69 -7.96 4.43
N ALA A 53 3.65 -7.06 4.22
CA ALA A 53 4.70 -7.25 3.25
C ALA A 53 5.57 -8.48 3.57
N VAL A 54 5.85 -8.73 4.86
CA VAL A 54 6.57 -9.92 5.32
C VAL A 54 5.73 -11.19 5.13
N ALA A 55 4.48 -11.18 5.61
CA ALA A 55 3.57 -12.34 5.55
C ALA A 55 3.29 -12.78 4.11
N SER A 56 3.14 -11.82 3.20
CA SER A 56 2.92 -12.07 1.77
C SER A 56 4.19 -12.33 0.97
N ASN A 57 5.38 -12.22 1.59
CA ASN A 57 6.67 -12.21 0.91
C ASN A 57 6.72 -11.22 -0.27
N SER A 58 6.12 -10.04 -0.09
CA SER A 58 6.09 -9.00 -1.12
C SER A 58 7.47 -8.40 -1.33
N GLU A 59 7.87 -8.25 -2.58
CA GLU A 59 9.16 -7.63 -2.93
C GLU A 59 9.12 -6.10 -2.80
N ILE A 60 7.94 -5.49 -2.88
CA ILE A 60 7.76 -4.05 -2.99
C ILE A 60 6.49 -3.59 -2.24
N ILE A 61 6.62 -2.57 -1.40
CA ILE A 61 5.51 -1.74 -0.91
C ILE A 61 5.44 -0.50 -1.81
N ILE A 62 4.26 -0.23 -2.39
CA ILE A 62 4.03 0.93 -3.25
C ILE A 62 3.24 1.98 -2.45
N THR A 63 3.84 3.15 -2.18
CA THR A 63 3.21 4.23 -1.41
C THR A 63 3.90 5.58 -1.68
N ASP A 64 3.16 6.68 -1.56
CA ASP A 64 3.73 8.04 -1.54
C ASP A 64 4.30 8.42 -0.16
N ASN A 65 3.90 7.72 0.92
CA ASN A 65 4.34 7.97 2.29
C ASN A 65 5.68 7.26 2.61
N ILE A 66 6.64 7.32 1.70
CA ILE A 66 7.91 6.57 1.80
C ILE A 66 8.62 6.80 3.14
N LYS A 67 8.67 8.05 3.60
CA LYS A 67 9.41 8.43 4.82
C LYS A 67 8.87 7.75 6.06
N ASP A 68 7.57 7.53 6.12
CA ASP A 68 6.91 6.93 7.29
C ASP A 68 7.20 5.43 7.36
N ILE A 69 7.31 4.75 6.20
CA ILE A 69 7.64 3.31 6.13
C ILE A 69 9.13 3.00 6.31
N ILE A 70 10.04 3.82 5.76
CA ILE A 70 11.50 3.55 5.81
C ILE A 70 12.11 3.84 7.19
N SER A 71 11.39 4.59 8.03
CA SER A 71 11.85 4.99 9.36
C SER A 71 11.97 3.85 10.39
N SER A 72 11.61 2.61 10.05
CA SER A 72 11.71 1.46 10.97
C SER A 72 13.15 1.16 11.39
N GLU A 73 13.30 0.83 12.66
CA GLU A 73 14.53 0.27 13.22
C GLU A 73 14.79 -1.14 12.67
N LEU A 74 13.73 -1.93 12.47
CA LEU A 74 13.78 -3.25 11.83
C LEU A 74 13.95 -3.12 10.31
N LYS A 75 14.90 -3.88 9.75
CA LYS A 75 15.17 -3.93 8.31
C LYS A 75 14.61 -5.21 7.70
N PHE A 76 13.93 -5.07 6.58
CA PHE A 76 13.31 -6.14 5.81
C PHE A 76 13.76 -6.09 4.35
N ASN A 77 13.59 -7.19 3.61
CA ASN A 77 14.10 -7.34 2.25
C ASN A 77 13.18 -6.81 1.13
N PHE A 78 12.13 -6.06 1.48
CA PHE A 78 11.27 -5.41 0.49
C PHE A 78 11.75 -3.99 0.17
N LYS A 79 11.42 -3.50 -1.02
CA LYS A 79 11.65 -2.11 -1.43
C LYS A 79 10.41 -1.27 -1.14
N VAL A 80 10.60 0.03 -0.92
CA VAL A 80 9.48 0.99 -0.84
C VAL A 80 9.61 1.95 -2.01
N LEU A 81 8.61 2.01 -2.88
CA LEU A 81 8.61 2.83 -4.09
C LEU A 81 7.35 3.70 -4.16
N THR A 82 7.44 4.87 -4.80
CA THR A 82 6.23 5.59 -5.21
C THR A 82 5.59 4.89 -6.40
N PRO A 83 4.26 5.08 -6.62
CA PRO A 83 3.59 4.60 -7.84
C PRO A 83 4.30 5.06 -9.12
N GLU A 84 4.76 6.32 -9.18
CA GLU A 84 5.46 6.87 -10.34
C GLU A 84 6.75 6.08 -10.66
N ILE A 85 7.57 5.79 -9.64
CA ILE A 85 8.82 5.05 -9.82
C ILE A 85 8.53 3.61 -10.23
N PHE A 86 7.52 2.98 -9.62
CA PHE A 86 7.12 1.61 -9.95
C PHE A 86 6.67 1.48 -11.42
N LEU A 87 5.83 2.41 -11.89
CA LEU A 87 5.32 2.42 -13.26
C LEU A 87 6.43 2.65 -14.29
N LYS A 88 7.36 3.59 -14.04
CA LYS A 88 8.52 3.79 -14.93
C LYS A 88 9.37 2.52 -15.09
N ARG A 89 9.53 1.75 -14.00
CA ARG A 89 10.26 0.46 -14.02
C ARG A 89 9.58 -0.63 -14.84
N LYS A 90 8.24 -0.69 -14.83
CA LYS A 90 7.45 -1.70 -15.54
C LYS A 90 7.42 -1.49 -17.06
N LEU A 91 7.70 -0.27 -17.53
CA LEU A 91 7.70 0.10 -18.95
C LEU A 91 9.07 -0.08 -19.62
N THR A 92 10.07 -0.61 -18.92
CA THR A 92 11.41 -0.91 -19.43
C THR A 92 11.66 -2.41 -19.35
#